data_AF-A0A920T4P2-F1
#
_entry.id   AF-A0A920T4P2-F1
#
_cell.length_a   1.000
_cell.length_b   1.000
_cell.length_c   1.000
_cell.angle_alpha   90.00
_cell.angle_beta   90.00
_cell.angle_gamma   90.00
#
_symmetry.space_group_name_H-M   'P 1'
#
loop_
_entity.id
_entity.type
_entity.pdbx_description
1 polymer ?
#
loop_
_entity_poly.entity_id
_entity_poly.type
_entity_poly.pdbx_seq_one_letter_code
_entity_poly.pdbx_strand_id
1 'polypeptide(L)'
;MGKRNKVLWRLRKQEYPDVIIATARSISQVITNQNFESTINIQNGHELSYEGLIDQLSSFGYKRTTQVERCGEFSIRGSIIDVYPSTYEAPIRLEMWGDEVERLTTFSTRDQLSKNPLSDAKYFPPASFA
;
A
#
# COMPACT_ATOMS: atom_id res chain seq x y z
N MET A 1 -7.43 -4.41 -8.44
CA MET A 1 -8.12 -3.40 -7.60
C MET A 1 -7.22 -2.20 -7.31
N GLY A 2 -6.07 -2.33 -6.62
CA GLY A 2 -5.15 -1.20 -6.40
C GLY A 2 -4.62 -0.55 -7.67
N LYS A 3 -4.39 -1.33 -8.75
CA LYS A 3 -4.01 -0.81 -10.07
C LYS A 3 -4.98 0.28 -10.59
N ARG A 4 -6.29 0.16 -10.32
CA ARG A 4 -7.29 1.19 -10.69
C ARG A 4 -7.03 2.49 -9.92
N ASN A 5 -6.85 2.40 -8.60
CA ASN A 5 -6.61 3.58 -7.74
C ASN A 5 -5.30 4.29 -8.13
N LYS A 6 -4.25 3.55 -8.47
CA LYS A 6 -2.99 4.11 -8.99
C LYS A 6 -3.21 4.90 -10.29
N VAL A 7 -4.00 4.37 -11.24
CA VAL A 7 -4.32 5.10 -12.48
C VAL A 7 -5.12 6.37 -12.18
N LEU A 8 -6.19 6.28 -11.37
CA LEU A 8 -6.99 7.45 -10.99
C LEU A 8 -6.17 8.54 -10.29
N TRP A 9 -5.24 8.15 -9.41
CA TRP A 9 -4.31 9.08 -8.76
C TRP A 9 -3.45 9.83 -9.78
N ARG A 10 -2.86 9.11 -10.76
CA ARG A 10 -2.05 9.73 -11.83
C ARG A 10 -2.87 10.74 -12.65
N LEU A 11 -4.09 10.37 -13.04
CA LEU A 11 -4.96 11.25 -13.81
C LEU A 11 -5.33 12.54 -13.06
N ARG A 12 -5.56 12.47 -11.74
CA ARG A 12 -5.80 13.67 -10.91
C ARG A 12 -4.57 14.55 -10.77
N LYS A 13 -3.37 13.95 -10.72
CA LYS A 13 -2.08 14.68 -10.74
C LYS A 13 -1.72 15.23 -12.13
N GLN A 14 -2.61 15.13 -13.11
CA GLN A 14 -2.38 15.52 -14.50
C GLN A 14 -1.23 14.76 -15.18
N GLU A 15 -0.87 13.59 -14.63
CA GLU A 15 0.08 12.66 -15.22
C GLU A 15 -0.65 11.69 -16.14
N TYR A 16 -1.03 12.17 -17.32
CA TYR A 16 -1.81 11.40 -18.28
C TYR A 16 -0.94 10.35 -18.98
N PRO A 17 -1.33 9.07 -19.00
CA PRO A 17 -0.77 8.10 -19.94
C PRO A 17 -1.25 8.42 -21.36
N ASP A 18 -0.45 8.05 -22.37
CA ASP A 18 -0.81 8.29 -23.78
C ASP A 18 -2.09 7.55 -24.20
N VAL A 19 -2.31 6.35 -23.64
CA VAL A 19 -3.47 5.49 -23.94
C VAL A 19 -4.00 4.84 -22.67
N ILE A 20 -5.32 4.85 -22.50
CA ILE A 20 -6.03 4.12 -21.44
C ILE A 20 -6.98 3.12 -22.09
N ILE A 21 -6.82 1.85 -21.77
CA ILE A 21 -7.72 0.78 -22.19
C ILE A 21 -8.61 0.42 -21.00
N ALA A 22 -9.93 0.52 -21.17
CA ALA A 22 -10.92 0.20 -20.16
C ALA A 22 -12.16 -0.44 -20.79
N THR A 23 -12.91 -1.21 -20.01
CA THR A 23 -14.22 -1.74 -20.42
C THR A 23 -15.30 -0.67 -20.23
N ALA A 24 -16.41 -0.78 -20.96
CA ALA A 24 -17.57 0.10 -20.79
C ALA A 24 -18.05 0.14 -19.32
N ARG A 25 -18.02 -1.02 -18.63
CA ARG A 25 -18.36 -1.13 -17.20
C ARG A 25 -17.43 -0.32 -16.30
N SER A 26 -16.12 -0.33 -16.56
CA SER A 26 -15.16 0.44 -15.75
C SER A 26 -15.34 1.94 -15.89
N ILE A 27 -15.82 2.40 -17.05
CA ILE A 27 -16.11 3.82 -17.32
C ILE A 27 -17.44 4.25 -16.67
N SER A 28 -18.47 3.38 -16.73
CA SER A 28 -19.80 3.71 -16.20
C SER A 28 -19.94 3.56 -14.68
N GLN A 29 -18.99 2.88 -14.03
CA GLN A 29 -19.02 2.67 -12.59
C GLN A 29 -18.81 4.00 -11.85
N VAL A 30 -19.82 4.42 -11.08
CA VAL A 30 -19.68 5.53 -10.14
C VAL A 30 -18.69 5.13 -9.05
N ILE A 31 -17.73 6.00 -8.82
CA ILE A 31 -16.72 5.82 -7.77
C ILE A 31 -17.06 6.81 -6.67
N THR A 32 -17.34 6.32 -5.46
CA THR A 32 -17.49 7.18 -4.27
C THR A 32 -16.25 8.07 -4.14
N ASN A 33 -16.42 9.30 -3.65
CA ASN A 33 -15.34 10.27 -3.46
C ASN A 33 -14.39 9.80 -2.34
N GLN A 34 -13.68 8.69 -2.56
CA GLN A 34 -12.62 8.24 -1.69
C GLN A 34 -11.46 9.19 -1.82
N ASN A 35 -10.65 9.30 -0.78
CA ASN A 35 -9.48 10.16 -0.75
C ASN A 35 -8.37 9.54 -1.62
N PHE A 36 -8.56 9.57 -2.94
CA PHE A 36 -7.65 8.98 -3.92
C PHE A 36 -6.34 9.75 -4.05
N GLU A 37 -6.24 10.95 -3.49
CA GLU A 37 -5.02 11.76 -3.54
C GLU A 37 -3.98 11.34 -2.51
N SER A 38 -4.42 10.77 -1.40
CA SER A 38 -3.56 10.39 -0.28
C SER A 38 -2.79 9.11 -0.61
N THR A 39 -1.47 9.17 -0.47
CA THR A 39 -0.57 8.03 -0.58
C THR A 39 0.32 7.98 0.66
N ILE A 40 0.70 6.78 1.11
CA ILE A 40 1.73 6.61 2.12
C ILE A 40 3.04 6.35 1.37
N ASN A 41 4.01 7.25 1.54
CA ASN A 41 5.34 7.11 0.95
C ASN A 41 6.30 6.59 2.01
N ILE A 42 7.06 5.56 1.68
CA ILE A 42 7.97 4.89 2.59
C ILE A 42 9.30 4.80 1.86
N GLN A 43 10.38 5.18 2.53
CA GLN A 43 11.71 5.13 1.97
C GLN A 43 12.67 4.63 3.04
N ASN A 44 13.61 3.78 2.63
CA ASN A 44 14.61 3.24 3.53
C ASN A 44 15.54 4.35 4.03
N GLY A 45 15.86 4.38 5.33
CA GLY A 45 16.68 5.39 5.99
C GLY A 45 16.00 6.76 6.18
N HIS A 46 14.67 6.82 6.08
CA HIS A 46 13.90 8.04 6.32
C HIS A 46 13.05 7.93 7.57
N GLU A 47 12.80 9.07 8.21
CA GLU A 47 11.86 9.18 9.31
C GLU A 47 10.41 8.96 8.83
N LEU A 48 9.70 8.10 9.55
CA LEU A 48 8.30 7.80 9.38
C LEU A 48 7.73 7.41 10.76
N SER A 49 6.79 8.22 11.26
CA SER A 49 6.15 7.96 12.55
C SER A 49 5.53 6.56 12.57
N TYR A 50 5.93 5.75 13.55
CA TYR A 50 5.44 4.38 13.70
C TYR A 50 3.91 4.36 13.94
N GLU A 51 3.45 5.14 14.92
CA GLU A 51 2.03 5.25 15.24
C GLU A 51 1.24 5.90 14.10
N GLY A 52 1.80 6.96 13.51
CA GLY A 52 1.19 7.65 12.38
C GLY A 52 0.99 6.73 11.17
N LEU A 53 1.93 5.84 10.88
CA LEU A 53 1.80 4.86 9.80
C LEU A 53 0.63 3.88 10.06
N ILE A 54 0.48 3.41 11.30
CA ILE A 54 -0.59 2.47 11.68
C ILE A 54 -1.97 3.11 11.52
N ASP A 55 -2.10 4.35 11.98
CA ASP A 55 -3.33 5.13 11.85
C ASP A 55 -3.65 5.40 10.38
N GLN A 56 -2.64 5.76 9.58
CA GLN A 56 -2.80 5.96 8.15
C GLN A 56 -3.23 4.69 7.42
N LEU A 57 -2.60 3.54 7.68
CA LEU A 57 -2.99 2.24 7.11
C LEU A 57 -4.46 1.91 7.44
N SER A 58 -4.85 2.11 8.70
CA SER A 58 -6.23 1.90 9.15
C SER A 58 -7.21 2.85 8.45
N SER A 59 -6.85 4.13 8.34
CA SER A 59 -7.67 5.14 7.63
C SER A 59 -7.81 4.87 6.14
N PHE A 60 -6.79 4.25 5.52
CA PHE A 60 -6.81 3.83 4.12
C PHE A 60 -7.71 2.60 3.92
N GLY A 61 -8.16 1.94 4.99
CA GLY A 61 -8.97 0.74 4.95
C GLY A 61 -8.16 -0.55 4.85
N TYR A 62 -6.86 -0.53 5.20
CA TYR A 62 -6.12 -1.77 5.40
C TYR A 62 -6.66 -2.50 6.63
N LYS A 63 -6.82 -3.82 6.52
CA LYS A 63 -7.29 -4.66 7.60
C LYS A 63 -6.13 -5.11 8.47
N ARG A 64 -6.19 -4.79 9.77
CA ARG A 64 -5.23 -5.30 10.75
C ARG A 64 -5.48 -6.79 11.00
N THR A 65 -4.43 -7.60 10.90
CA THR A 65 -4.45 -9.05 11.16
C THR A 65 -3.26 -9.46 12.02
N THR A 66 -3.23 -10.72 12.47
CA THR A 66 -2.09 -11.31 13.18
C THR A 66 -0.94 -11.70 12.24
N GLN A 67 -1.28 -11.99 10.99
CA GLN A 67 -0.36 -12.33 9.92
C GLN A 67 -0.96 -11.88 8.59
N VAL A 68 -0.10 -11.37 7.73
CA VAL A 68 -0.48 -10.92 6.39
C VAL A 68 -0.53 -12.11 5.44
N GLU A 69 -1.69 -12.31 4.81
CA GLU A 69 -1.90 -13.37 3.81
C GLU A 69 -2.46 -12.82 2.49
N ARG A 70 -3.21 -11.70 2.55
CA ARG A 70 -3.94 -11.15 1.40
C ARG A 70 -3.68 -9.66 1.19
N CYS A 71 -3.82 -9.20 -0.05
CA CYS A 71 -3.76 -7.77 -0.39
C CYS A 71 -4.76 -6.96 0.43
N GLY A 72 -4.34 -5.80 0.92
CA GLY A 72 -5.13 -4.93 1.79
C GLY A 72 -5.05 -5.29 3.28
N GLU A 73 -4.17 -6.22 3.67
CA GLU A 73 -3.91 -6.55 5.07
C GLU A 73 -2.60 -5.94 5.56
N PHE A 74 -2.52 -5.72 6.87
CA PHE A 74 -1.27 -5.42 7.58
C PHE A 74 -1.22 -6.11 8.94
N SER A 75 -0.02 -6.38 9.44
CA SER A 75 0.21 -6.93 10.78
C SER A 75 1.37 -6.22 11.47
N ILE A 76 1.39 -6.29 12.80
CA ILE A 76 2.38 -5.61 13.63
C ILE A 76 3.01 -6.62 14.58
N ARG A 77 4.35 -6.66 14.62
CA ARG A 77 5.15 -7.55 15.47
C ARG A 77 6.34 -6.78 16.05
N GLY A 78 6.14 -6.11 17.18
CA GLY A 78 7.15 -5.22 17.76
C GLY A 78 7.47 -4.09 16.78
N SER A 79 8.74 -3.95 16.40
CA SER A 79 9.19 -2.96 15.42
C SER A 79 8.91 -3.33 13.96
N ILE A 80 8.36 -4.51 13.69
CA ILE A 80 8.07 -4.96 12.33
C ILE A 80 6.62 -4.65 11.97
N ILE A 81 6.43 -4.02 10.81
CA ILE A 81 5.13 -3.84 10.19
C ILE A 81 5.14 -4.56 8.84
N ASP A 82 4.31 -5.59 8.72
CA ASP A 82 4.10 -6.27 7.44
C ASP A 82 2.85 -5.67 6.79
N VAL A 83 2.94 -5.32 5.51
CA VAL A 83 1.83 -4.77 4.73
C VAL A 83 1.75 -5.51 3.40
N TYR A 84 0.55 -5.85 2.93
CA TYR A 84 0.35 -6.30 1.54
C TYR A 84 -0.38 -5.24 0.73
N PRO A 85 0.35 -4.35 0.04
CA PRO A 85 -0.28 -3.26 -0.69
C PRO A 85 -1.06 -3.77 -1.89
N SER A 86 -2.21 -3.13 -2.17
CA SER A 86 -3.10 -3.56 -3.26
C SER A 86 -2.55 -3.35 -4.68
N THR A 87 -1.41 -2.67 -4.81
CA THR A 87 -0.71 -2.36 -6.06
C THR A 87 0.57 -3.16 -6.29
N TYR A 88 1.00 -3.97 -5.33
CA TYR A 88 2.24 -4.75 -5.39
C TYR A 88 1.93 -6.23 -5.59
N GLU A 89 2.92 -6.97 -6.10
CA GLU A 89 2.80 -8.42 -6.36
C GLU A 89 3.20 -9.28 -5.15
N ALA A 90 3.89 -8.69 -4.18
CA ALA A 90 4.31 -9.34 -2.94
C ALA A 90 4.10 -8.37 -1.77
N PRO A 91 3.86 -8.90 -0.55
CA PRO A 91 3.82 -8.08 0.65
C PRO A 91 5.23 -7.55 0.99
N ILE A 92 5.24 -6.45 1.74
CA ILE A 92 6.42 -5.70 2.13
C ILE A 92 6.51 -5.71 3.65
N ARG A 93 7.69 -6.05 4.14
CA ARG A 93 8.09 -5.97 5.54
C ARG A 93 8.87 -4.68 5.74
N LEU A 94 8.40 -3.85 6.67
CA LEU A 94 9.10 -2.71 7.21
C LEU A 94 9.68 -3.10 8.56
N GLU A 95 10.98 -2.97 8.71
CA GLU A 95 11.66 -3.03 10.01
C GLU A 95 11.93 -1.58 10.44
N MET A 96 11.41 -1.20 11.61
CA MET A 96 11.47 0.17 12.13
C MET A 96 12.49 0.28 13.27
N TRP A 97 13.14 1.41 13.41
CA TRP A 97 13.93 1.78 14.59
C TRP A 97 13.41 3.11 15.15
N GLY A 98 12.56 3.03 16.18
CA GLY A 98 11.78 4.19 16.62
C GLY A 98 10.88 4.69 15.49
N ASP A 99 11.10 5.92 15.06
CA ASP A 99 10.41 6.55 13.94
C ASP A 99 11.25 6.56 12.65
N GLU A 100 12.20 5.64 12.48
CA GLU A 100 12.98 5.48 11.24
C GLU A 100 12.68 4.15 10.56
N VAL A 101 12.61 4.15 9.23
CA VAL A 101 12.55 2.93 8.42
C VAL A 101 13.96 2.39 8.24
N GLU A 102 14.34 1.36 8.99
CA GLU A 102 15.67 0.75 8.93
C GLU A 102 15.83 -0.18 7.73
N ARG A 103 14.76 -0.92 7.40
CA ARG A 103 14.80 -1.89 6.31
C ARG A 103 13.44 -2.10 5.65
N LEU A 104 13.47 -2.18 4.32
CA LEU A 104 12.34 -2.58 3.50
C LEU A 104 12.68 -3.83 2.70
N THR A 105 11.86 -4.87 2.83
CA THR A 105 12.01 -6.10 2.03
C THR A 105 10.67 -6.63 1.57
N THR A 106 10.62 -7.30 0.42
CA THR A 106 9.49 -8.17 0.10
C THR A 106 9.59 -9.46 0.91
N PHE A 107 8.47 -10.12 1.18
CA PHE A 107 8.45 -11.45 1.79
C PHE A 107 7.40 -12.35 1.14
N SER A 108 7.46 -13.66 1.40
CA SER A 108 6.46 -14.61 0.90
C SER A 108 5.40 -14.88 1.96
N THR A 109 4.11 -14.82 1.59
CA THR A 109 3.01 -15.12 2.52
C THR A 109 2.97 -16.58 2.96
N ARG A 110 3.63 -17.48 2.21
CA ARG A 110 3.64 -18.92 2.48
C ARG A 110 4.58 -19.30 3.63
N ASP A 111 5.79 -18.78 3.60
CA ASP A 111 6.87 -19.12 4.54
C ASP A 111 7.22 -17.96 5.49
N GLN A 112 6.68 -16.77 5.25
CA GLN A 112 6.92 -15.53 6.02
C GLN A 112 8.39 -15.08 6.03
N LEU A 113 9.18 -15.58 5.07
CA LEU A 113 10.59 -15.25 4.91
C LEU A 113 10.78 -14.08 3.95
N SER A 114 11.60 -13.11 4.36
CA SER A 114 12.05 -12.01 3.52
C SER A 114 12.80 -12.53 2.29
N LYS A 115 12.66 -11.83 1.16
CA LYS A 115 13.22 -12.20 -0.15
C LYS A 115 14.14 -11.10 -0.68
N ASN A 116 13.56 -10.04 -1.24
CA ASN A 116 14.33 -9.01 -1.95
C ASN A 116 14.25 -7.67 -1.20
N PRO A 117 15.37 -6.94 -1.04
CA PRO A 117 15.34 -5.58 -0.50
C PRO A 117 14.64 -4.60 -1.43
N LEU A 118 14.12 -3.51 -0.86
CA LEU A 118 13.50 -2.39 -1.57
C LEU A 118 14.13 -1.08 -1.07
N SER A 119 14.29 -0.11 -1.98
CA SER A 119 14.68 1.27 -1.63
C SER A 119 13.51 2.07 -1.06
N ASP A 120 12.32 1.87 -1.64
CA ASP A 120 11.13 2.65 -1.36
C ASP A 120 9.86 1.85 -1.65
N ALA A 121 8.76 2.32 -1.09
CA ALA A 121 7.42 1.83 -1.40
C ALA A 121 6.38 2.95 -1.32
N LYS A 122 5.31 2.82 -2.11
CA LYS A 122 4.19 3.77 -2.13
C LYS A 122 2.87 3.03 -2.01
N TYR A 123 2.18 3.20 -0.89
CA TYR A 123 0.92 2.53 -0.63
C TYR A 123 -0.26 3.41 -1.01
N PHE A 124 -1.24 2.77 -1.63
CA PHE A 124 -2.52 3.37 -2.00
C PHE A 124 -3.62 2.72 -1.18
N PRO A 125 -4.75 3.41 -0.94
CA PRO A 125 -5.92 2.80 -0.32
C PRO A 125 -6.31 1.50 -1.06
N PRO A 126 -6.50 0.37 -0.37
CA PRO A 126 -7.15 -0.80 -0.97
C PRO A 126 -8.50 -0.38 -1.52
N ALA A 127 -8.91 -0.95 -2.65
CA ALA A 127 -10.22 -0.64 -3.18
C ALA A 127 -11.27 -1.10 -2.16
N SER A 128 -11.95 -0.14 -1.54
CA SER A 128 -13.10 -0.42 -0.69
C SER A 128 -14.28 -0.69 -1.61
N PHE A 129 -14.94 -1.83 -1.41
CA PHE A 129 -16.26 -2.07 -1.96
C PHE A 129 -17.25 -1.33 -1.05
N ALA A 130 -18.03 -0.43 -1.65
CA ALA A 130 -19.39 -0.20 -1.20
C ALA A 130 -20.28 -1.22 -1.92
#